data_AF-A0A1I4HXX9-F1
#
_entry.id   AF-A0A1I4HXX9-F1
#
_cell.length_a   1.000
_cell.length_b   1.000
_cell.length_c   1.000
_cell.angle_alpha   90.00
_cell.angle_beta   90.00
_cell.angle_gamma   90.00
#
_symmetry.space_group_name_H-M   'P 1'
#
loop_
_entity.id
_entity.type
_entity.pdbx_description
1 polymer ?
#
loop_
_entity_poly.entity_id
_entity_poly.type
_entity_poly.pdbx_seq_one_letter_code
_entity_poly.pdbx_strand_id
1 'polypeptide(L)'
;MWREGVALGREVLRAHTRGARCGDGARPRLPGGRRPYVRAALPERPAPDALRHDAREETLWVGDGRIAPVARGAWEFEAGGVRVLADWFARRTAPAAPGPLAAVRPKAWPPRWTSELLELITVLTLLDGLRGARTEFTGRLAGRPAVEVSALRGAGVLPPPSAARRPASVLDHREEGPEGQLALL
;
A
#
# COMPACT_ATOMS: atom_id res chain seq x y z
N MET A 1 -18.21 16.87 -2.66
CA MET A 1 -18.10 15.40 -2.53
C MET A 1 -17.24 14.75 -3.62
N TRP A 2 -17.55 14.87 -4.93
CA TRP A 2 -16.66 14.27 -5.96
C TRP A 2 -15.21 14.77 -5.90
N ARG A 3 -14.99 16.09 -6.01
CA ARG A 3 -13.64 16.70 -5.96
C ARG A 3 -12.88 16.33 -4.69
N GLU A 4 -13.58 16.33 -3.57
CA GLU A 4 -13.06 15.96 -2.25
C GLU A 4 -12.66 14.49 -2.17
N GLY A 5 -13.52 13.57 -2.64
CA GLY A 5 -13.21 12.14 -2.70
C GLY A 5 -12.04 11.84 -3.64
N VAL A 6 -11.97 12.54 -4.78
CA VAL A 6 -10.82 12.46 -5.70
C VAL A 6 -9.54 12.96 -5.03
N ALA A 7 -9.59 14.09 -4.31
CA ALA A 7 -8.43 14.61 -3.58
C ALA A 7 -7.95 13.61 -2.52
N LEU A 8 -8.86 13.06 -1.72
CA LEU A 8 -8.55 12.06 -0.71
C LEU A 8 -7.98 10.76 -1.33
N GLY A 9 -8.58 10.30 -2.42
CA GLY A 9 -8.08 9.14 -3.17
C GLY A 9 -6.69 9.35 -3.76
N ARG A 10 -6.38 10.56 -4.24
CA ARG A 10 -5.04 10.93 -4.72
C ARG A 10 -4.00 10.84 -3.61
N GLU A 11 -4.31 11.27 -2.38
CA GLU A 11 -3.38 11.14 -1.25
C GLU A 11 -3.15 9.68 -0.84
N VAL A 12 -4.21 8.86 -0.84
CA VAL A 12 -4.09 7.41 -0.60
C VAL A 12 -3.22 6.74 -1.68
N LEU A 13 -3.46 7.04 -2.96
CA LEU A 13 -2.67 6.51 -4.08
C LEU A 13 -1.22 6.98 -4.01
N ARG A 14 -0.97 8.26 -3.69
CA ARG A 14 0.37 8.80 -3.50
C ARG A 14 1.14 8.01 -2.44
N ALA A 15 0.53 7.73 -1.30
CA ALA A 15 1.15 6.95 -0.24
C ALA A 15 1.44 5.50 -0.68
N HIS A 16 0.47 4.79 -1.26
CA HIS A 16 0.64 3.41 -1.71
C HIS A 16 1.68 3.25 -2.82
N THR A 17 1.75 4.21 -3.73
CA THR A 17 2.69 4.19 -4.86
C THR A 17 4.02 4.88 -4.56
N ARG A 18 4.25 5.26 -3.30
CA ARG A 18 5.49 5.94 -2.86
C ARG A 18 5.80 7.20 -3.67
N GLY A 19 4.76 7.96 -4.00
CA GLY A 19 4.86 9.21 -4.76
C GLY A 19 4.88 9.05 -6.28
N ALA A 20 4.98 7.83 -6.81
CA ALA A 20 5.04 7.59 -8.26
C ALA A 20 3.73 7.97 -8.98
N ARG A 21 2.58 7.85 -8.30
CA ARG A 21 1.29 8.35 -8.79
C ARG A 21 0.79 9.46 -7.89
N CYS A 22 0.15 10.45 -8.50
CA CYS A 22 -0.44 11.59 -7.82
C CYS A 22 0.56 12.48 -7.04
N GLY A 23 1.88 12.25 -7.17
CA GLY A 23 2.95 13.10 -6.66
C GLY A 23 3.97 13.48 -7.72
N ASP A 24 5.09 14.05 -7.27
CA ASP A 24 6.24 14.49 -8.06
C ASP A 24 7.29 13.37 -8.24
N GLY A 25 6.95 12.13 -7.90
CA GLY A 25 7.89 11.00 -7.85
C GLY A 25 8.78 10.98 -6.61
N ALA A 26 8.73 12.00 -5.74
CA ALA A 26 9.48 11.98 -4.49
C ALA A 26 8.86 11.00 -3.50
N ARG A 27 9.72 10.32 -2.72
CA ARG A 27 9.25 9.41 -1.67
C ARG A 27 8.42 10.16 -0.63
N PRO A 28 7.32 9.56 -0.13
CA PRO A 28 6.48 10.19 0.87
C PRO A 28 7.28 10.52 2.13
N ARG A 29 6.97 11.66 2.76
CA ARG A 29 7.61 12.13 3.98
C ARG A 29 6.54 12.39 5.03
N LEU A 30 6.84 12.06 6.28
CA LEU A 30 5.98 12.43 7.39
C LEU A 30 6.08 13.94 7.68
N PRO A 31 4.96 14.61 7.97
CA PRO A 31 4.98 16.00 8.41
C PRO A 31 5.65 16.14 9.79
N GLY A 32 6.09 17.34 10.13
CA GLY A 32 6.52 17.69 11.49
C GLY A 32 7.78 16.99 12.00
N GLY A 33 8.71 16.59 11.11
CA GLY A 33 9.99 16.00 11.53
C GLY A 33 9.88 14.58 12.11
N ARG A 34 8.71 13.94 11.99
CA ARG A 34 8.38 12.61 12.54
C ARG A 34 9.00 11.43 11.78
N ARG A 35 10.05 11.66 10.99
CA ARG A 35 10.68 10.62 10.18
C ARG A 35 11.23 9.51 11.09
N PRO A 36 10.96 8.21 10.82
CA PRO A 36 11.54 7.11 11.58
C PRO A 36 13.05 7.00 11.30
N TYR A 37 13.83 6.71 12.33
CA TYR A 37 15.27 6.48 12.25
C TYR A 37 15.66 5.26 13.09
N VAL A 38 16.76 4.62 12.69
CA VAL A 38 17.43 3.61 13.53
C VAL A 38 18.07 4.32 14.72
N ARG A 39 17.62 3.99 15.93
CA ARG A 39 18.15 4.52 17.21
C ARG A 39 19.18 3.59 17.83
N ALA A 40 19.07 2.30 17.56
CA ALA A 40 20.07 1.29 17.90
C ALA A 40 20.17 0.31 16.73
N ALA A 41 21.39 -0.10 16.41
CA ALA A 41 21.68 -0.95 15.25
C ALA A 41 20.80 -2.21 15.25
N LEU A 42 20.28 -2.58 14.08
CA LEU A 42 19.52 -3.81 13.94
C LEU A 42 20.48 -5.00 13.97
N PRO A 43 20.10 -6.13 14.60
CA PRO A 43 20.91 -7.35 14.58
C PRO A 43 21.22 -7.78 13.14
N GLU A 44 22.40 -8.37 12.92
CA GLU A 44 22.77 -8.91 11.60
C GLU A 44 21.82 -10.02 11.13
N ARG A 45 21.22 -10.75 12.07
CA ARG A 45 20.26 -11.84 11.79
C ARG A 45 19.10 -11.78 12.78
N PRO A 46 18.11 -10.88 12.54
CA PRO A 46 16.95 -10.79 13.41
C PRO A 46 16.12 -12.08 13.37
N ALA A 47 15.71 -12.59 14.52
CA ALA A 47 14.80 -13.74 14.60
C ALA A 47 13.38 -13.35 14.12
N PRO A 48 12.57 -14.30 13.59
CA PRO A 48 11.22 -14.01 13.09
C PRO A 48 10.28 -13.37 14.11
N ASP A 49 10.41 -13.72 15.38
CA ASP A 49 9.62 -13.27 16.52
C ASP A 49 10.26 -12.08 17.26
N ALA A 50 11.39 -11.56 16.79
CA ALA A 50 12.13 -10.48 17.44
C ALA A 50 11.46 -9.10 17.33
N LEU A 51 10.31 -8.99 16.64
CA LEU A 51 9.63 -7.73 16.37
C LEU A 51 8.60 -7.41 17.45
N ARG A 52 8.81 -6.31 18.19
CA ARG A 52 7.86 -5.81 19.19
C ARG A 52 7.72 -4.29 19.09
N HIS A 53 6.56 -3.76 19.48
CA HIS A 53 6.31 -2.31 19.49
C HIS A 53 5.98 -1.84 20.90
N ASP A 54 6.59 -0.72 21.28
CA ASP A 54 6.21 0.03 22.48
C ASP A 54 5.40 1.26 22.03
N ALA A 55 4.12 1.29 22.41
CA ALA A 55 3.23 2.39 22.03
C ALA A 55 3.46 3.68 22.84
N ARG A 56 4.06 3.59 24.03
CA ARG A 56 4.36 4.77 24.85
C ARG A 56 5.61 5.48 24.32
N GLU A 57 6.64 4.70 24.02
CA GLU A 57 7.90 5.20 23.47
C GLU A 57 7.88 5.36 21.95
N GLU A 58 6.77 4.97 21.30
CA GLU A 58 6.63 4.88 19.85
C GLU A 58 7.85 4.21 19.20
N THR A 59 8.28 3.09 19.77
CA THR A 59 9.53 2.43 19.39
C THR A 59 9.25 1.04 18.88
N LEU A 60 9.71 0.77 17.66
CA LEU A 60 9.77 -0.58 17.11
C LEU A 60 11.11 -1.20 17.46
N TRP A 61 11.05 -2.30 18.18
CA TRP A 61 12.21 -3.10 18.54
C TRP A 61 12.35 -4.27 17.56
N VAL A 62 13.60 -4.55 17.21
CA VAL A 62 14.00 -5.67 16.35
C VAL A 62 15.12 -6.39 17.10
N GLY A 63 14.76 -7.34 17.96
CA GLY A 63 15.67 -7.86 18.98
C GLY A 63 16.17 -6.72 19.87
N ASP A 64 17.48 -6.53 19.91
CA ASP A 64 18.13 -5.44 20.65
C ASP A 64 18.21 -4.11 19.87
N GLY A 65 17.87 -4.14 18.58
CA GLY A 65 17.81 -2.98 17.71
C GLY A 65 16.54 -2.16 17.91
N ARG A 66 16.58 -0.87 17.53
CA ARG A 66 15.47 0.08 17.76
C ARG A 66 15.27 1.02 16.59
N ILE A 67 14.01 1.26 16.24
CA ILE A 67 13.57 2.28 15.29
C ILE A 67 12.52 3.17 15.97
N ALA A 68 12.70 4.49 15.88
CA ALA A 68 11.75 5.46 16.42
C ALA A 68 11.76 6.79 15.62
N PRO A 69 10.63 7.52 15.58
CA PRO A 69 9.33 7.12 16.10
C PRO A 69 8.57 6.20 15.13
N VAL A 70 7.74 5.31 15.68
CA VAL A 70 6.81 4.42 14.98
C VAL A 70 5.46 4.57 15.66
N ALA A 71 4.55 5.28 15.00
CA ALA A 71 3.21 5.52 15.54
C ALA A 71 2.45 4.19 15.72
N ARG A 72 1.62 4.12 16.76
CA ARG A 72 0.78 2.95 17.04
C ARG A 72 -0.05 2.51 15.84
N GLY A 73 -0.67 3.45 15.12
CA GLY A 73 -1.52 3.11 13.98
C GLY A 73 -0.75 2.55 12.76
N ALA A 74 0.56 2.78 12.67
CA ALA A 74 1.43 2.13 11.69
C ALA A 74 1.78 0.70 12.11
N TRP A 75 2.03 0.48 13.40
CA TRP A 75 2.23 -0.86 13.98
C TRP A 75 0.97 -1.71 13.83
N GLU A 76 -0.19 -1.18 14.19
CA GLU A 76 -1.50 -1.86 14.14
C GLU A 76 -2.11 -1.86 12.73
N PHE A 77 -1.39 -1.41 11.70
CA PHE A 77 -1.94 -1.36 10.36
C PHE A 77 -2.19 -2.77 9.79
N GLU A 78 -3.44 -3.05 9.46
CA GLU A 78 -3.85 -4.32 8.87
C GLU A 78 -4.33 -4.18 7.42
N ALA A 79 -4.02 -5.20 6.61
CA ALA A 79 -4.59 -5.42 5.29
C ALA A 79 -5.02 -6.89 5.19
N GLY A 80 -6.28 -7.14 4.88
CA GLY A 80 -6.83 -8.52 4.86
C GLY A 80 -6.78 -9.22 6.22
N GLY A 81 -6.89 -8.49 7.33
CA GLY A 81 -6.81 -9.03 8.69
C GLY A 81 -5.39 -9.40 9.14
N VAL A 82 -4.36 -9.04 8.37
CA VAL A 82 -2.96 -9.31 8.70
C VAL A 82 -2.23 -8.02 8.98
N ARG A 83 -1.48 -7.99 10.09
CA ARG A 83 -0.63 -6.85 10.44
C ARG A 83 0.54 -6.72 9.46
N VAL A 84 0.50 -5.67 8.65
CA VAL A 84 1.39 -5.51 7.49
C VAL A 84 2.86 -5.45 7.90
N LEU A 85 3.18 -4.68 8.95
CA LEU A 85 4.57 -4.53 9.39
C LEU A 85 5.15 -5.86 9.91
N ALA A 86 4.35 -6.61 10.66
CA ALA A 86 4.76 -7.90 11.23
C ALA A 86 4.93 -8.96 10.14
N ASP A 87 3.96 -9.05 9.20
CA ASP A 87 4.04 -9.98 8.06
C ASP A 87 5.21 -9.65 7.13
N TRP A 88 5.44 -8.36 6.84
CA TRP A 88 6.57 -7.92 6.02
C TRP A 88 7.92 -8.34 6.61
N PHE A 89 8.05 -8.22 7.94
CA PHE A 89 9.26 -8.61 8.67
C PHE A 89 9.41 -10.13 8.70
N ALA A 90 8.37 -10.85 9.11
CA ALA A 90 8.37 -12.31 9.21
C ALA A 90 8.74 -12.97 7.88
N ARG A 91 8.23 -12.48 6.73
CA ARG A 91 8.59 -13.01 5.41
C ARG A 91 10.07 -12.85 5.04
N ARG A 92 10.77 -11.87 5.63
CA ARG A 92 12.18 -11.59 5.37
C ARG A 92 13.12 -12.30 6.33
N THR A 93 12.64 -12.62 7.53
CA THR A 93 13.41 -13.30 8.58
C THR A 93 13.08 -14.79 8.70
N ALA A 94 12.01 -15.26 8.04
CA ALA A 94 11.65 -16.67 7.99
C ALA A 94 12.83 -17.53 7.52
N PRO A 95 13.03 -18.72 8.12
CA PRO A 95 14.00 -19.68 7.63
C PRO A 95 13.82 -19.97 6.15
N ALA A 96 14.94 -20.23 5.46
CA ALA A 96 14.92 -20.63 4.08
C ALA A 96 14.15 -21.96 3.94
N ALA A 97 13.11 -21.97 3.10
CA ALA A 97 12.37 -23.19 2.82
C ALA A 97 13.17 -24.06 1.82
N PRO A 98 13.04 -25.39 1.87
CA PRO A 98 13.69 -26.26 0.90
C PRO A 98 13.20 -25.98 -0.53
N GLY A 99 14.11 -26.05 -1.50
CA GLY A 99 13.81 -25.88 -2.93
C GLY A 99 14.77 -24.93 -3.66
N PRO A 100 14.81 -24.98 -5.00
CA PRO A 100 15.85 -24.31 -5.79
C PRO A 100 15.85 -22.79 -5.64
N LEU A 101 14.67 -22.16 -5.65
CA LEU A 101 14.55 -20.71 -5.44
C LEU A 101 14.16 -20.36 -3.99
N ALA A 102 13.41 -21.23 -3.31
CA ALA A 102 12.95 -21.00 -1.94
C ALA A 102 14.11 -20.95 -0.92
N ALA A 103 15.21 -21.66 -1.22
CA ALA A 103 16.43 -21.65 -0.42
C ALA A 103 17.28 -20.37 -0.63
N VAL A 104 17.04 -19.60 -1.70
CA VAL A 104 17.83 -18.41 -2.03
C VAL A 104 17.37 -17.25 -1.14
N ARG A 105 18.13 -16.98 -0.08
CA ARG A 105 17.92 -15.89 0.86
C ARG A 105 19.23 -15.17 1.21
N PRO A 106 19.20 -13.86 1.53
CA PRO A 106 20.35 -13.20 2.11
C PRO A 106 20.80 -13.90 3.40
N LYS A 107 22.12 -14.06 3.58
CA LYS A 107 22.71 -14.68 4.78
C LYS A 107 22.63 -13.80 6.04
N ALA A 108 22.46 -12.50 5.84
CA ALA A 108 22.34 -11.47 6.87
C ALA A 108 21.37 -10.38 6.41
N TRP A 109 20.91 -9.57 7.35
CA TRP A 109 20.03 -8.42 7.13
C TRP A 109 20.72 -7.36 6.26
N PRO A 110 20.31 -7.17 4.99
CA PRO A 110 20.95 -6.20 4.13
C PRO A 110 20.53 -4.76 4.49
N PRO A 111 21.41 -3.75 4.34
CA PRO A 111 21.05 -2.35 4.60
C PRO A 111 19.80 -1.87 3.85
N ARG A 112 19.58 -2.37 2.63
CA ARG A 112 18.37 -2.07 1.84
C ARG A 112 17.07 -2.43 2.57
N TRP A 113 17.05 -3.50 3.36
CA TRP A 113 15.85 -3.90 4.11
C TRP A 113 15.57 -2.93 5.26
N THR A 114 16.61 -2.36 5.88
CA THR A 114 16.41 -1.24 6.82
C THR A 114 15.76 -0.06 6.12
N SER A 115 16.24 0.32 4.93
CA SER A 115 15.64 1.42 4.16
C SER A 115 14.19 1.13 3.77
N GLU A 116 13.90 -0.09 3.30
CA GLU A 116 12.54 -0.53 2.98
C GLU A 116 11.62 -0.52 4.21
N LEU A 117 12.13 -0.94 5.38
CA LEU A 117 11.38 -0.94 6.64
C LEU A 117 11.02 0.49 7.07
N LEU A 118 11.99 1.41 7.06
CA LEU A 118 11.74 2.83 7.38
C LEU A 118 10.73 3.47 6.43
N GLU A 119 10.78 3.11 5.15
CA GLU A 119 9.83 3.56 4.15
C GLU A 119 8.44 2.94 4.36
N LEU A 120 8.35 1.65 4.66
CA LEU A 120 7.09 0.99 4.97
C LEU A 120 6.43 1.65 6.19
N ILE A 121 7.17 1.86 7.28
CA ILE A 121 6.69 2.58 8.47
C ILE A 121 6.14 3.95 8.08
N THR A 122 6.86 4.69 7.23
CA THR A 122 6.44 6.01 6.75
C THR A 122 5.11 5.93 5.99
N VAL A 123 4.98 5.00 5.04
CA VAL A 123 3.76 4.80 4.25
C VAL A 123 2.59 4.39 5.13
N LEU A 124 2.78 3.42 6.04
CA LEU A 124 1.70 2.96 6.94
C LEU A 124 1.25 4.07 7.89
N THR A 125 2.17 4.90 8.39
CA THR A 125 1.83 6.05 9.22
C THR A 125 1.01 7.09 8.45
N LEU A 126 1.37 7.37 7.18
CA LEU A 126 0.58 8.27 6.33
C LEU A 126 -0.82 7.72 6.05
N LEU A 127 -0.93 6.43 5.75
CA LEU A 127 -2.21 5.78 5.49
C LEU A 127 -3.10 5.74 6.73
N ASP A 128 -2.52 5.51 7.90
CA ASP A 128 -3.21 5.61 9.18
C ASP A 128 -3.77 7.03 9.41
N GLY A 129 -2.95 8.06 9.19
CA GLY A 129 -3.39 9.46 9.31
C GLY A 129 -4.56 9.83 8.38
N LEU A 130 -4.74 9.12 7.26
CA LEU A 130 -5.86 9.31 6.34
C LEU A 130 -7.13 8.55 6.75
N ARG A 131 -7.10 7.66 7.75
CA ARG A 131 -8.24 6.82 8.14
C ARG A 131 -9.44 7.63 8.62
N GLY A 132 -9.20 8.67 9.44
CA GLY A 132 -10.26 9.54 9.95
C GLY A 132 -11.03 10.22 8.81
N ALA A 133 -10.31 10.93 7.95
CA ALA A 133 -10.89 11.61 6.78
C ALA A 133 -11.64 10.64 5.85
N ARG A 134 -11.11 9.42 5.63
CA ARG A 134 -11.79 8.38 4.83
C ARG A 134 -13.08 7.90 5.47
N THR A 135 -13.07 7.67 6.79
CA THR A 135 -14.24 7.19 7.53
C THR A 135 -15.33 8.26 7.52
N GLU A 136 -14.97 9.50 7.81
CA GLU A 136 -15.90 10.64 7.76
C GLU A 136 -16.49 10.83 6.35
N PHE A 137 -15.64 10.82 5.32
CA PHE A 137 -16.09 10.93 3.94
C PHE A 137 -17.05 9.79 3.55
N THR A 138 -16.73 8.55 3.94
CA THR A 138 -17.56 7.38 3.66
C THR A 138 -18.89 7.46 4.39
N GLY A 139 -18.90 7.89 5.66
CA GLY A 139 -20.14 8.09 6.43
C GLY A 139 -21.05 9.13 5.79
N ARG A 140 -20.49 10.27 5.37
CA ARG A 140 -21.26 11.30 4.64
C ARG A 140 -21.77 10.81 3.28
N LEU A 141 -21.04 9.93 2.60
CA LEU A 141 -21.47 9.34 1.33
C LEU A 141 -22.62 8.35 1.53
N ALA A 142 -22.53 7.49 2.55
CA ALA A 142 -23.54 6.48 2.88
C ALA A 142 -24.89 7.08 3.28
N GLY A 143 -24.89 8.28 3.90
CA GLY A 143 -26.12 8.99 4.27
C GLY A 143 -26.86 9.66 3.09
N ARG A 144 -26.39 9.51 1.85
CA ARG A 144 -27.02 10.14 0.67
C ARG A 144 -27.90 9.17 -0.10
N PRO A 145 -28.97 9.66 -0.74
CA PRO A 145 -29.78 8.84 -1.64
C PRO A 145 -28.89 8.22 -2.73
N ALA A 146 -29.06 6.92 -2.95
CA ALA A 146 -28.45 6.26 -4.09
C ALA A 146 -29.01 6.86 -5.38
N VAL A 147 -28.18 6.89 -6.43
CA VAL A 147 -28.66 7.30 -7.76
C VAL A 147 -29.47 6.14 -8.35
N GLU A 148 -30.79 6.34 -8.44
CA GLU A 148 -31.71 5.35 -8.98
C GLU A 148 -31.53 5.13 -10.48
N VAL A 149 -31.84 3.92 -10.94
CA VAL A 149 -31.79 3.56 -12.38
C VAL A 149 -32.70 4.46 -13.21
N SER A 150 -33.86 4.84 -12.69
CA SER A 150 -34.80 5.77 -13.35
C SER A 150 -34.18 7.15 -13.57
N ALA A 151 -33.44 7.67 -12.57
CA ALA A 151 -32.73 8.94 -12.68
C ALA A 151 -31.63 8.89 -13.74
N LEU A 152 -30.87 7.78 -13.81
CA LEU A 152 -29.85 7.58 -14.84
C LEU A 152 -30.45 7.46 -16.25
N ARG A 153 -31.61 6.82 -16.39
CA ARG A 153 -32.34 6.75 -17.67
C ARG A 153 -32.88 8.11 -18.09
N GLY A 154 -33.50 8.85 -17.16
CA GLY A 154 -34.00 10.20 -17.42
C GLY A 154 -32.88 11.18 -17.82
N ALA A 155 -31.67 10.99 -17.29
CA ALA A 155 -30.48 11.75 -17.65
C ALA A 155 -29.79 11.25 -18.94
N GLY A 156 -30.29 10.20 -19.60
CA GLY A 156 -29.69 9.63 -20.81
C GLY A 156 -28.35 8.91 -20.58
N VAL A 157 -27.98 8.62 -19.32
CA VAL A 157 -26.77 7.85 -18.98
C VAL A 157 -27.00 6.36 -19.21
N LEU A 158 -28.22 5.88 -18.95
CA LEU A 158 -28.64 4.51 -19.22
C LEU A 158 -29.69 4.47 -20.35
N PRO A 159 -29.67 3.42 -21.19
CA PRO A 159 -28.69 2.33 -21.22
C PRO A 159 -27.32 2.79 -21.76
N PRO A 160 -26.21 2.12 -21.39
CA PRO A 160 -24.93 2.41 -22.00
C PRO A 160 -24.99 2.13 -23.52
N PRO A 161 -24.20 2.85 -24.33
CA PRO A 161 -24.14 2.61 -25.77
C PRO A 161 -23.86 1.13 -26.10
N SER A 162 -24.42 0.62 -27.19
CA SER A 162 -24.20 -0.78 -27.61
C SER A 162 -22.71 -1.10 -27.79
N ALA A 163 -21.90 -0.14 -28.24
CA ALA A 163 -20.46 -0.27 -28.38
C ALA A 163 -19.73 -0.53 -27.05
N ALA A 164 -20.20 0.02 -25.92
CA ALA A 164 -19.59 -0.18 -24.61
C ALA A 164 -19.82 -1.60 -24.03
N ARG A 165 -20.69 -2.39 -24.67
CA ARG A 165 -20.95 -3.79 -24.33
C ARG A 165 -20.18 -4.77 -25.20
N ARG A 166 -19.45 -4.28 -26.21
CA ARG A 166 -18.56 -5.11 -27.02
C ARG A 166 -17.27 -5.38 -26.25
N PRO A 167 -16.59 -6.51 -26.48
CA PRO A 167 -15.22 -6.70 -26.05
C PRO A 167 -14.37 -5.49 -26.45
N ALA A 168 -13.31 -5.19 -25.68
CA ALA A 168 -12.40 -4.14 -26.09
C ALA A 168 -11.86 -4.48 -27.49
N SER A 169 -12.04 -3.60 -28.48
CA SER A 169 -11.63 -3.87 -29.88
C SER A 169 -10.11 -4.00 -30.06
N VAL A 170 -9.34 -3.67 -29.01
CA VAL A 170 -7.91 -4.01 -28.87
C VAL A 170 -7.71 -5.54 -28.88
N LEU A 171 -8.74 -6.29 -28.50
CA LEU A 171 -8.76 -7.74 -28.55
C LEU A 171 -9.24 -8.28 -29.91
N ASP A 172 -9.68 -7.45 -30.86
CA ASP A 172 -10.15 -7.92 -32.20
C ASP A 172 -9.06 -7.75 -33.29
N HIS A 173 -7.94 -7.12 -32.97
CA HIS A 173 -6.84 -6.96 -33.90
C HIS A 173 -6.02 -8.25 -33.92
N ARG A 174 -5.83 -8.83 -35.11
CA ARG A 174 -4.89 -9.92 -35.35
C ARG A 174 -3.61 -9.31 -35.94
N GLU A 175 -2.62 -8.95 -35.12
CA GLU A 175 -1.31 -8.56 -35.66
C GLU A 175 -0.46 -9.80 -35.96
N GLU A 176 -0.07 -9.94 -37.22
CA GLU A 176 0.83 -10.97 -37.73
C GLU A 176 2.19 -10.30 -37.96
N GLY A 177 3.08 -10.41 -36.97
CA GLY A 177 4.42 -9.80 -37.00
C GLY A 177 5.40 -10.49 -36.05
N PRO A 178 6.71 -10.47 -36.36
CA PRO A 178 7.70 -11.41 -35.80
C PRO A 178 8.03 -11.24 -34.30
N GLU A 179 7.44 -10.25 -33.61
CA GLU A 179 7.75 -9.88 -32.21
C GLU A 179 6.57 -10.11 -31.23
N GLY A 180 5.50 -10.78 -31.67
CA GLY A 180 4.51 -11.39 -30.76
C GLY A 180 3.74 -10.43 -29.83
N GLN A 181 3.27 -9.28 -30.32
CA GLN A 181 2.29 -8.46 -29.60
C GLN A 181 0.91 -8.56 -30.28
N LEU A 182 -0.13 -8.45 -29.46
CA LEU A 182 -1.31 -9.33 -29.42
C LEU A 182 -2.15 -9.48 -30.70
N ALA A 183 -2.53 -10.74 -30.95
CA ALA A 183 -3.73 -11.11 -31.69
C ALA A 183 -4.70 -11.80 -30.74
N LEU A 184 -5.87 -11.22 -30.46
CA LEU A 184 -6.92 -11.87 -29.66
C LEU A 184 -8.09 -12.27 -30.58
N LEU A 185 -8.72 -13.39 -30.24
CA LEU A 185 -9.77 -14.09 -31.01
C LEU A 185 -11.16 -13.52 -30.72
#